data_AF-A0A5C1I3U3-F1
#
_entry.id   AF-A0A5C1I3U3-F1
#
_cell.length_a   1.000
_cell.length_b   1.000
_cell.length_c   1.000
_cell.angle_alpha   90.00
_cell.angle_beta   90.00
_cell.angle_gamma   90.00
#
_symmetry.space_group_name_H-M   'P 1'
#
loop_
_entity.id
_entity.type
_entity.pdbx_description
1 polymer ?
#
loop_
_entity_poly.entity_id
_entity_poly.type
_entity_poly.pdbx_seq_one_letter_code
_entity_poly.pdbx_strand_id
1 'polypeptide(L)'
;MAPNLLAKNKLTILYGLCLAVLLLLLKWLELKLVIVNNAYEVYMGAIAVFFTALGIWLALKLTKPKTVIVEKQVYVNNGPEFTVNQAEVEKLGLSKRELDVLQLMAEGLSNQEISERLFVSLNTIKTHSARVFEKMEVKRRTQAVEMGKRLSIIP
;
A
#
# COMPACT_ATOMS: atom_id res chain seq x y z
N MET A 1 49.79 -27.94 -62.77
CA MET A 1 49.29 -29.05 -61.92
C MET A 1 49.82 -28.81 -60.51
N ALA A 2 49.05 -28.17 -59.64
CA ALA A 2 49.52 -27.79 -58.30
C ALA A 2 49.56 -29.03 -57.40
N PRO A 3 50.68 -29.30 -56.70
CA PRO A 3 50.77 -30.45 -55.81
C PRO A 3 49.81 -30.28 -54.63
N ASN A 4 49.03 -31.32 -54.36
CA ASN A 4 47.97 -31.33 -53.35
C ASN A 4 48.61 -31.31 -51.94
N LEU A 5 48.85 -30.11 -51.40
CA LEU A 5 49.51 -29.85 -50.11
C LEU A 5 48.87 -30.63 -48.95
N LEU A 6 47.55 -30.85 -49.02
CA LEU A 6 46.78 -31.64 -48.05
C LEU A 6 47.19 -33.13 -48.05
N ALA A 7 47.54 -33.70 -49.19
CA ALA A 7 47.98 -35.08 -49.28
C ALA A 7 49.43 -35.27 -48.80
N LYS A 8 50.31 -34.28 -49.05
CA LYS A 8 51.73 -34.33 -48.67
C LYS A 8 51.93 -34.23 -47.15
N ASN A 9 51.09 -33.47 -46.45
CA ASN A 9 51.20 -33.19 -45.02
C ASN A 9 50.07 -33.84 -44.19
N LYS A 10 49.44 -34.91 -44.69
CA LYS A 10 48.29 -35.56 -44.05
C LYS A 10 48.56 -35.97 -42.60
N LEU A 11 49.79 -36.39 -42.30
CA LEU A 11 50.21 -36.79 -40.95
C LEU A 11 50.24 -35.62 -39.97
N THR A 12 50.82 -34.47 -40.33
CA THR A 12 50.88 -33.31 -39.42
C THR A 12 49.49 -32.72 -39.17
N ILE A 13 48.60 -32.75 -40.17
CA ILE A 13 47.20 -32.36 -40.00
C ILE A 13 46.46 -33.33 -39.07
N LEU A 14 46.70 -34.65 -39.22
CA LEU A 14 46.10 -35.66 -38.35
C LEU A 14 46.54 -35.50 -36.88
N TYR A 15 47.84 -35.29 -36.64
CA TYR A 15 48.36 -35.04 -35.30
C TYR A 15 47.84 -33.73 -34.71
N GLY A 16 47.75 -32.66 -35.52
CA GLY A 16 47.17 -31.38 -35.08
C GLY A 16 45.69 -31.51 -34.71
N LEU A 17 44.92 -32.25 -35.51
CA LEU A 17 43.50 -32.50 -35.23
C LEU A 17 43.31 -33.39 -33.99
N CYS A 18 44.15 -34.42 -33.84
CA CYS A 18 44.17 -35.26 -32.65
C CYS A 18 44.47 -34.44 -31.38
N LEU A 19 45.47 -33.55 -31.45
CA LEU A 19 45.82 -32.65 -30.35
C LEU A 19 44.68 -31.67 -30.02
N ALA A 20 44.03 -31.10 -31.03
CA ALA A 20 42.89 -30.21 -30.84
C ALA A 20 41.71 -30.93 -30.17
N VAL A 21 41.41 -32.16 -30.57
CA VAL A 21 40.38 -33.01 -29.95
C VAL A 21 40.75 -33.34 -28.51
N LEU A 22 42.01 -33.70 -28.25
CA LEU A 22 42.51 -34.00 -26.91
C LEU A 22 42.38 -32.79 -25.98
N LEU A 23 42.76 -31.60 -26.44
CA LEU A 23 42.64 -30.36 -25.66
C LEU A 23 41.18 -30.00 -25.39
N LEU A 24 40.29 -30.17 -26.37
CA LEU A 24 38.85 -29.99 -26.20
C LEU A 24 38.29 -30.93 -25.13
N LEU A 25 38.67 -32.21 -25.19
CA LEU A 25 38.23 -33.23 -24.24
C LEU A 25 38.76 -32.94 -22.83
N LEU A 26 40.03 -32.54 -22.71
CA LEU A 26 40.65 -32.20 -21.43
C LEU A 26 39.98 -30.97 -20.79
N LYS A 27 39.72 -29.93 -21.57
CA LYS A 27 38.94 -28.76 -21.09
C LYS A 27 37.52 -29.12 -20.69
N TRP A 28 36.87 -30.00 -21.44
CA TRP A 28 35.53 -30.45 -21.09
C TRP A 28 35.51 -31.25 -19.77
N LEU A 29 36.54 -32.08 -19.54
CA LEU A 29 36.69 -32.83 -18.30
C LEU A 29 37.01 -31.92 -17.11
N GLU A 30 37.89 -30.93 -17.27
CA GLU A 30 38.17 -29.91 -16.25
C GLU A 30 36.89 -29.17 -15.85
N LEU A 31 36.10 -28.71 -16.83
CA LEU A 31 34.83 -28.04 -16.57
C LEU A 31 33.87 -28.94 -15.78
N LYS A 32 33.75 -30.21 -16.17
CA LYS A 32 32.91 -31.18 -15.47
C LYS A 32 33.41 -31.47 -14.05
N LEU A 33 34.71 -31.63 -13.87
CA LEU A 33 35.33 -31.96 -12.57
C LEU A 33 35.22 -30.77 -11.60
N VAL A 34 35.43 -29.55 -12.10
CA VAL A 34 35.27 -28.31 -11.31
C VAL A 34 33.82 -28.16 -10.85
N ILE A 35 32.85 -28.43 -11.72
CA ILE A 35 31.42 -28.39 -11.35
C ILE A 35 31.06 -29.48 -10.32
N VAL A 36 31.66 -30.68 -10.41
CA VAL A 36 31.36 -31.79 -9.49
C VAL A 36 32.03 -31.63 -8.12
N ASN A 37 33.31 -31.22 -8.07
CA ASN A 37 34.03 -31.03 -6.82
C ASN A 37 33.56 -29.78 -6.06
N ASN A 38 33.24 -28.70 -6.77
CA ASN A 38 32.76 -27.45 -6.18
C ASN A 38 31.23 -27.32 -6.28
N ALA A 39 30.52 -28.45 -6.40
CA ALA A 39 29.07 -28.47 -6.60
C ALA A 39 28.33 -27.65 -5.55
N TYR A 40 28.78 -27.66 -4.29
CA TYR A 40 28.18 -26.87 -3.21
C TYR A 40 28.33 -25.36 -3.39
N GLU A 41 29.50 -24.88 -3.83
CA GLU A 41 29.73 -23.45 -4.08
C GLU A 41 28.93 -22.95 -5.28
N VAL A 42 28.91 -23.75 -6.36
CA VAL A 42 28.15 -23.45 -7.58
C VAL A 42 26.64 -23.46 -7.30
N TYR A 43 26.15 -24.43 -6.52
CA TYR A 43 24.73 -24.52 -6.16
C TYR A 43 24.28 -23.37 -5.25
N MET A 44 25.08 -23.01 -4.24
CA MET A 44 24.79 -21.84 -3.39
C MET A 44 24.79 -20.53 -4.20
N GLY A 45 25.71 -20.38 -5.15
CA GLY A 45 25.73 -19.25 -6.07
C GLY A 45 24.48 -19.20 -6.96
N ALA A 46 24.08 -20.34 -7.54
CA ALA A 46 22.88 -20.43 -8.36
C ALA A 46 21.60 -20.11 -7.56
N ILE A 47 21.48 -20.62 -6.33
CA ILE A 47 20.39 -20.29 -5.41
C ILE A 47 20.39 -18.80 -5.09
N ALA A 48 21.55 -18.21 -4.76
CA ALA A 48 21.63 -16.80 -4.42
C ALA A 48 21.18 -15.91 -5.57
N VAL A 49 21.59 -16.21 -6.81
CA VAL A 49 21.14 -15.50 -8.02
C VAL A 49 19.63 -15.66 -8.22
N PHE A 50 19.10 -16.88 -8.06
CA PHE A 50 17.68 -17.15 -8.18
C PHE A 50 16.85 -16.35 -7.16
N PHE A 51 17.22 -16.40 -5.88
CA PHE A 51 16.50 -15.68 -4.82
C PHE A 51 16.63 -14.15 -4.94
N THR A 52 17.78 -13.65 -5.38
CA THR A 52 17.98 -12.21 -5.62
C THR A 52 17.07 -11.72 -6.76
N ALA A 53 17.02 -12.46 -7.87
CA ALA A 53 16.14 -12.15 -8.98
C ALA A 53 14.65 -12.24 -8.57
N LEU A 54 14.28 -13.30 -7.86
CA LEU A 54 12.92 -13.51 -7.35
C LEU A 54 12.52 -12.37 -6.39
N GLY A 55 13.40 -11.99 -5.47
CA GLY A 55 13.15 -10.93 -4.48
C GLY A 55 12.95 -9.56 -5.14
N ILE A 56 13.80 -9.20 -6.10
CA ILE A 56 13.65 -7.95 -6.87
C ILE A 56 12.34 -7.96 -7.65
N TRP A 57 12.03 -9.05 -8.35
CA TRP A 57 10.79 -9.19 -9.09
C TRP A 57 9.55 -9.08 -8.20
N LEU A 58 9.58 -9.77 -7.04
CA LEU A 58 8.48 -9.78 -6.09
C LEU A 58 8.30 -8.41 -5.43
N ALA A 59 9.39 -7.73 -5.07
CA ALA A 59 9.35 -6.37 -4.52
C ALA A 59 8.72 -5.40 -5.52
N LEU A 60 9.10 -5.47 -6.80
CA LEU A 60 8.50 -4.65 -7.85
C LEU A 60 7.03 -5.01 -8.10
N LYS A 61 6.65 -6.29 -7.99
CA LYS A 61 5.27 -6.75 -8.25
C LYS A 61 4.30 -6.47 -7.09
N LEU A 62 4.78 -6.52 -5.85
CA LEU A 62 3.95 -6.33 -4.64
C LEU A 62 3.94 -4.91 -4.11
N THR A 63 4.89 -4.06 -4.51
CA THR A 63 4.87 -2.64 -4.17
C THR A 63 3.75 -1.97 -4.97
N LYS A 64 2.53 -2.00 -4.43
CA LYS A 64 1.45 -1.11 -4.88
C LYS A 64 1.99 0.32 -4.81
N PRO A 65 1.74 1.17 -5.82
CA PRO A 65 2.11 2.58 -5.71
C PRO A 65 1.52 3.10 -4.41
N LYS A 66 2.40 3.61 -3.53
CA LYS A 66 1.99 4.32 -2.33
C LYS A 66 0.93 5.30 -2.79
N THR A 67 -0.31 5.09 -2.37
CA THR A 67 -1.36 6.08 -2.57
C THR A 67 -0.87 7.27 -1.79
N VAL A 68 -0.16 8.16 -2.48
CA VAL A 68 0.02 9.52 -2.04
C VAL A 68 -1.42 9.98 -1.89
N ILE A 69 -1.87 10.08 -0.64
CA ILE A 69 -2.99 10.91 -0.29
C ILE A 69 -2.50 12.30 -0.66
N VAL A 70 -2.57 12.60 -1.95
CA VAL A 70 -2.64 13.97 -2.41
C VAL A 70 -3.92 14.39 -1.73
N GLU A 71 -3.78 15.16 -0.66
CA GLU A 71 -4.80 16.08 -0.21
C GLU A 71 -5.07 17.01 -1.40
N LYS A 72 -5.74 16.47 -2.42
CA LYS A 72 -6.52 17.28 -3.32
C LYS A 72 -7.56 17.80 -2.35
N GLN A 73 -7.37 19.04 -1.93
CA GLN A 73 -8.43 19.81 -1.29
C GLN A 73 -9.57 19.76 -2.30
N VAL A 74 -10.45 18.78 -2.12
CA VAL A 74 -11.75 18.78 -2.74
C VAL A 74 -12.41 19.95 -2.05
N TYR A 75 -12.35 21.11 -2.70
CA TYR A 75 -13.31 22.17 -2.45
C TYR A 75 -14.66 21.50 -2.73
N VAL A 76 -15.28 20.98 -1.67
CA VAL A 76 -16.69 20.63 -1.68
C VAL A 76 -17.33 21.96 -2.02
N ASN A 77 -17.75 22.08 -3.26
CA ASN A 77 -18.54 23.21 -3.70
C ASN A 77 -19.76 23.16 -2.80
N ASN A 78 -19.85 24.08 -1.84
CA ASN A 78 -21.01 24.19 -0.97
C ASN A 78 -22.20 24.38 -1.92
N GLY A 79 -22.94 23.28 -2.16
CA GLY A 79 -24.34 23.36 -2.52
C GLY A 79 -25.03 24.26 -1.48
N PRO A 80 -26.19 24.83 -1.85
CA PRO A 80 -26.72 26.08 -1.32
C PRO A 80 -26.38 26.27 0.17
N GLU A 81 -25.65 27.34 0.45
CA GLU A 81 -25.16 27.76 1.77
C GLU A 81 -26.14 27.34 2.87
N PHE A 82 -25.82 26.24 3.58
CA PHE A 82 -26.68 25.73 4.64
C PHE A 82 -26.71 26.76 5.76
N THR A 83 -27.84 27.46 5.88
CA THR A 83 -28.07 28.42 6.95
C THR A 83 -28.70 27.68 8.12
N VAL A 84 -27.97 27.61 9.24
CA VAL A 84 -28.47 27.01 10.48
C VAL A 84 -29.72 27.74 10.92
N ASN A 85 -30.83 27.02 11.11
CA ASN A 85 -32.08 27.60 11.60
C ASN A 85 -31.94 28.00 13.09
N GLN A 86 -31.45 29.20 13.34
CA GLN A 86 -31.19 29.71 14.69
C GLN A 86 -32.45 29.75 15.57
N ALA A 87 -33.63 29.95 14.98
CA ALA A 87 -34.89 29.96 15.74
C ALA A 87 -35.19 28.60 16.38
N GLU A 88 -34.94 27.49 15.68
CA GLU A 88 -35.12 26.15 16.25
C GLU A 88 -34.02 25.79 17.26
N VAL A 89 -32.79 26.30 17.08
CA VAL A 89 -31.71 26.15 18.07
C VAL A 89 -32.07 26.83 19.38
N GLU A 90 -32.56 28.07 19.33
CA GLU A 90 -32.99 28.83 20.50
C GLU A 90 -34.18 28.19 21.20
N LYS A 91 -35.15 27.69 20.44
CA LYS A 91 -36.32 26.97 20.97
C LYS A 91 -35.94 25.69 21.73
N LEU A 92 -34.93 24.97 21.27
CA LEU A 92 -34.40 23.79 21.96
C LEU A 92 -33.41 24.15 23.08
N GLY A 93 -32.98 25.42 23.18
CA GLY A 93 -32.00 25.87 24.16
C GLY A 93 -30.64 25.19 24.01
N LEU A 94 -30.25 24.80 22.79
CA LEU A 94 -28.96 24.14 22.54
C LEU A 94 -27.81 25.15 22.65
N SER A 95 -26.79 24.81 23.42
CA SER A 95 -25.56 25.59 23.49
C SER A 95 -24.70 25.38 22.25
N LYS A 96 -23.78 26.32 21.99
CA LYS A 96 -22.82 26.22 20.87
C LYS A 96 -22.06 24.88 20.89
N ARG A 97 -21.59 24.45 22.07
CA ARG A 97 -20.85 23.18 22.21
C ARG A 97 -21.72 21.95 21.99
N GLU A 98 -23.00 22.00 22.37
CA GLU A 98 -23.94 20.92 22.11
C GLU A 98 -24.27 20.82 20.61
N LEU A 99 -24.38 21.96 19.92
CA LEU A 99 -24.52 22.02 18.48
C LEU A 99 -23.29 21.44 17.76
N ASP A 100 -22.08 21.83 18.17
CA ASP A 100 -20.83 21.30 17.61
C ASP A 100 -20.78 19.76 17.73
N VAL A 101 -21.14 19.24 18.91
CA VAL A 101 -21.20 17.79 19.16
C VAL A 101 -22.24 17.12 18.26
N LEU A 102 -23.43 17.71 18.09
CA LEU A 102 -24.48 17.18 17.21
C LEU A 102 -24.04 17.16 15.73
N GLN A 103 -23.33 18.20 15.28
CA GLN A 103 -22.80 18.27 13.91
C GLN A 103 -21.75 17.18 13.67
N LEU A 104 -20.79 17.03 14.58
CA LEU A 104 -19.78 15.98 14.48
C LEU A 104 -20.40 14.57 14.61
N MET A 105 -21.52 14.43 15.32
CA MET A 105 -22.29 13.20 15.33
C MET A 105 -22.88 12.86 13.97
N ALA A 106 -23.36 13.87 13.24
CA ALA A 106 -23.93 13.75 11.90
C ALA A 106 -22.88 13.41 10.84
N GLU A 107 -21.62 13.85 11.04
CA GLU A 107 -20.46 13.43 10.26
C GLU A 107 -20.07 11.95 10.50
N GLY A 108 -20.67 11.28 11.48
CA GLY A 108 -20.43 9.86 11.77
C GLY A 108 -19.32 9.59 12.78
N LEU A 109 -18.73 10.61 13.40
CA LEU A 109 -17.59 10.46 14.32
C LEU A 109 -17.99 9.83 15.65
N SER A 110 -17.21 8.88 16.14
CA SER A 110 -17.37 8.30 17.47
C SER A 110 -17.15 9.34 18.57
N ASN A 111 -17.67 9.09 19.78
CA ASN A 111 -17.48 10.02 20.90
C ASN A 111 -16.00 10.25 21.25
N GLN A 112 -15.13 9.28 20.93
CA GLN A 112 -13.69 9.40 21.10
C GLN A 112 -13.09 10.36 20.07
N GLU A 113 -13.39 10.19 18.78
CA GLU A 113 -12.94 11.10 17.72
C GLU A 113 -13.48 12.53 17.92
N ILE A 114 -14.72 12.67 18.38
CA ILE A 114 -15.30 13.97 18.75
C ILE A 114 -14.52 14.60 19.90
N SER A 115 -14.12 13.81 20.90
CA SER A 115 -13.37 14.31 22.06
C SER A 115 -11.98 14.82 21.67
N GLU A 116 -11.31 14.12 20.75
CA GLU A 116 -10.03 14.50 20.18
C GLU A 116 -10.16 15.78 19.35
N ARG A 117 -11.18 15.87 18.49
CA ARG A 117 -11.41 17.03 17.60
C ARG A 117 -11.81 18.30 18.36
N LEU A 118 -12.56 18.17 19.45
CA LEU A 118 -12.98 19.30 20.29
C LEU A 118 -12.02 19.60 21.45
N PHE A 119 -10.93 18.85 21.58
CA PHE A 119 -9.92 18.97 22.64
C PHE A 119 -10.53 18.90 24.05
N VAL A 120 -11.44 17.96 24.29
CA VAL A 120 -12.10 17.74 25.58
C VAL A 120 -12.11 16.26 25.95
N SER A 121 -12.41 15.93 27.21
CA SER A 121 -12.45 14.53 27.63
C SER A 121 -13.63 13.77 27.02
N LEU A 122 -13.49 12.44 26.85
CA LEU A 122 -14.59 11.55 26.42
C LEU A 122 -15.82 11.68 27.34
N ASN A 123 -15.62 11.87 28.64
CA ASN A 123 -16.72 12.05 29.60
C ASN A 123 -17.49 13.36 29.34
N THR A 124 -16.77 14.42 28.96
CA THR A 124 -17.36 15.70 28.57
C THR A 124 -18.26 15.53 27.34
N ILE A 125 -17.80 14.81 26.32
CA ILE A 125 -18.62 14.51 25.12
C ILE A 125 -19.85 13.68 25.48
N LYS A 126 -19.72 12.64 26.31
CA LYS A 126 -20.87 11.85 26.78
C LYS A 126 -21.91 12.72 27.49
N THR A 127 -21.44 13.65 28.33
CA THR A 127 -22.32 14.60 29.03
C THR A 127 -23.04 15.54 28.05
N HIS A 128 -22.32 16.13 27.09
CA HIS A 128 -22.95 16.98 26.06
C HIS A 128 -23.94 16.19 25.21
N SER A 129 -23.60 14.95 24.84
CA SER A 129 -24.49 14.05 24.10
C SER A 129 -25.80 13.79 24.86
N ALA A 130 -25.70 13.50 26.15
CA ALA A 130 -26.86 13.27 27.01
C ALA A 130 -27.76 14.51 27.09
N ARG A 131 -27.19 15.71 27.24
CA ARG A 131 -27.94 16.98 27.26
C ARG A 131 -28.60 17.29 25.92
N VAL A 132 -27.92 17.01 24.80
CA VAL A 132 -28.52 17.13 23.46
C VAL A 132 -29.74 16.22 23.36
N PHE A 133 -29.63 14.96 23.80
CA PHE A 133 -30.72 14.00 23.72
C PHE A 133 -31.89 14.40 24.60
N GLU A 134 -31.63 14.89 25.80
CA GLU A 134 -32.64 15.43 26.71
C GLU A 134 -33.37 16.63 26.10
N LYS A 135 -32.63 17.63 25.58
CA LYS A 135 -33.21 18.84 24.98
C LYS A 135 -34.00 18.58 23.70
N MET A 136 -33.61 17.57 22.93
CA MET A 136 -34.30 17.17 21.70
C MET A 136 -35.37 16.09 21.94
N GLU A 137 -35.59 15.67 23.20
CA GLU A 137 -36.53 14.62 23.60
C GLU A 137 -36.33 13.28 22.87
N VAL A 138 -35.08 12.93 22.57
CA VAL A 138 -34.70 11.70 21.87
C VAL A 138 -33.92 10.76 22.78
N LYS A 139 -33.93 9.46 22.48
CA LYS A 139 -33.21 8.45 23.27
C LYS A 139 -31.95 7.93 22.60
N ARG A 140 -31.82 8.15 21.28
CA ARG A 140 -30.76 7.56 20.46
C ARG A 140 -30.04 8.60 19.62
N ARG A 141 -28.74 8.39 19.43
CA ARG A 141 -27.89 9.22 18.57
C ARG A 141 -28.47 9.41 17.17
N THR A 142 -28.92 8.34 16.53
CA THR A 142 -29.50 8.41 15.18
C THR A 142 -30.74 9.29 15.14
N GLN A 143 -31.57 9.26 16.18
CA GLN A 143 -32.76 10.11 16.28
C GLN A 143 -32.38 11.58 16.48
N ALA A 144 -31.33 11.87 17.25
CA ALA A 144 -30.82 13.23 17.41
C ALA A 144 -30.34 13.80 16.07
N VAL A 145 -29.57 13.01 15.31
CA VAL A 145 -29.08 13.41 13.97
C VAL A 145 -30.25 13.60 13.00
N GLU A 146 -31.20 12.68 12.95
CA GLU A 146 -32.39 12.77 12.11
C GLU A 146 -33.22 14.02 12.43
N MET A 147 -33.46 14.27 13.72
CA MET A 147 -34.18 15.46 14.19
C MET A 147 -33.42 16.75 13.83
N GLY A 148 -32.10 16.77 14.02
CA GLY A 148 -31.26 17.92 13.68
C GLY A 148 -31.30 18.26 12.20
N LYS A 149 -31.33 17.24 11.31
CA LYS A 149 -31.51 17.44 9.87
C LYS A 149 -32.92 17.92 9.55
N ARG A 150 -33.95 17.35 10.19
CA ARG A 150 -35.36 17.73 9.99
C ARG A 150 -35.63 19.19 10.37
N LEU A 151 -34.97 19.67 11.42
CA LEU A 151 -35.10 21.05 11.89
C LEU A 151 -34.16 22.02 11.15
N SER A 152 -33.38 21.56 10.18
CA SER A 152 -32.36 22.34 9.47
C SER A 152 -31.37 23.02 10.42
N ILE A 153 -30.96 22.32 11.46
CA ILE A 153 -29.96 22.79 12.44
C ILE A 153 -28.57 22.26 12.09
N ILE A 154 -28.51 21.09 11.45
CA ILE A 154 -27.30 20.46 10.91
C ILE A 154 -27.55 20.02 9.46
N PRO A 155 -26.51 19.96 8.61
CA PRO A 155 -26.62 19.52 7.22
C PRO A 155 -26.90 18.01 7.09
#